data_AF-A0A9E6NUM3-F1
#
_entry.id   AF-A0A9E6NUM3-F1
#
_cell.length_a   1.000
_cell.length_b   1.000
_cell.length_c   1.000
_cell.angle_alpha   90.00
_cell.angle_beta   90.00
_cell.angle_gamma   90.00
#
_symmetry.space_group_name_H-M   'P 1'
#
loop_
_entity.id
_entity.type
_entity.pdbx_description
1 polymer ?
#
loop_
_entity_poly.entity_id
_entity_poly.type
_entity_poly.pdbx_seq_one_letter_code
_entity_poly.pdbx_strand_id
1 'polypeptide(L)'
;MQCTCNGQDNLVDISQRYTAFVAGMRCLATGDWIKLLQCAGCGQLWRADEWDKYQTLYARKLDSPEGWESAEMETLIKLRMVENHGGLDTSACLAKDCQQPVLKGRAYCVDHFYETGARA
;
A
#
# COMPACT_ATOMS: atom_id res chain seq x y z
N MET A 1 -24.50 0.22 10.61
CA MET A 1 -23.77 0.91 9.54
C MET A 1 -23.14 -0.15 8.66
N GLN A 2 -23.38 -0.13 7.34
CA GLN A 2 -22.75 -1.08 6.41
C GLN A 2 -21.34 -0.57 6.09
N CYS A 3 -20.32 -1.35 6.40
CA CYS A 3 -18.95 -1.10 5.97
C CYS A 3 -18.51 -2.19 5.00
N THR A 4 -17.57 -1.87 4.11
CA THR A 4 -17.03 -2.81 3.12
C THR A 4 -15.72 -3.46 3.56
N CYS A 5 -15.26 -3.22 4.79
CA CYS A 5 -13.93 -3.62 5.25
C CYS A 5 -13.63 -5.11 5.03
N ASN A 6 -14.57 -6.02 5.32
CA ASN A 6 -14.36 -7.46 5.13
C ASN A 6 -14.13 -7.87 3.67
N GLY A 7 -14.72 -7.16 2.70
CA GLY A 7 -14.55 -7.46 1.27
C GLY A 7 -13.31 -6.84 0.65
N GLN A 8 -12.55 -6.03 1.39
CA GLN A 8 -11.33 -5.41 0.91
C GLN A 8 -10.11 -6.31 1.12
N ASP A 9 -9.10 -6.15 0.27
CA ASP A 9 -7.79 -6.76 0.48
C ASP A 9 -7.09 -6.26 1.74
N ASN A 10 -5.99 -6.94 2.09
CA ASN A 10 -5.09 -6.54 3.17
C ASN A 10 -4.38 -5.21 2.89
N LEU A 11 -4.21 -4.83 1.62
CA LEU A 11 -3.68 -3.55 1.19
C LEU A 11 -4.60 -2.92 0.15
N VAL A 12 -5.00 -1.67 0.38
CA VAL A 12 -5.88 -0.93 -0.52
C VAL A 12 -5.28 0.41 -0.90
N ASP A 13 -5.33 0.75 -2.18
CA ASP A 13 -5.06 2.11 -2.65
C ASP A 13 -6.19 3.04 -2.16
N ILE A 14 -5.78 4.14 -1.53
CA ILE A 14 -6.66 5.19 -1.03
C ILE A 14 -6.37 6.54 -1.68
N SER A 15 -5.43 6.64 -2.63
CA SER A 15 -5.00 7.90 -3.25
C SER A 15 -6.17 8.73 -3.78
N GLN A 16 -7.08 8.11 -4.52
CA GLN A 16 -8.24 8.78 -5.14
C GLN A 16 -9.42 9.01 -4.18
N ARG A 17 -9.39 8.41 -2.99
CA ARG A 17 -10.52 8.41 -2.04
C ARG A 17 -10.09 8.74 -0.61
N TYR A 18 -8.93 9.35 -0.44
CA TYR A 18 -8.30 9.56 0.86
C TYR A 18 -9.25 10.23 1.85
N THR A 19 -9.83 11.38 1.46
CA THR A 19 -10.73 12.15 2.32
C THR A 19 -11.97 11.34 2.73
N ALA A 20 -12.58 10.62 1.78
CA ALA A 20 -13.74 9.78 2.07
C ALA A 20 -13.37 8.57 2.95
N PHE A 21 -12.20 7.98 2.73
CA PHE A 21 -11.69 6.86 3.51
C PHE A 21 -11.45 7.26 4.96
N VAL A 22 -10.75 8.38 5.20
CA VAL A 22 -10.45 8.87 6.55
C VAL A 22 -11.71 9.40 7.26
N ALA A 23 -12.61 10.09 6.55
CA ALA A 23 -13.84 10.64 7.15
C ALA A 23 -14.78 9.56 7.74
N GLY A 24 -14.76 8.34 7.17
CA GLY A 24 -15.53 7.20 7.68
C GLY A 24 -14.89 6.44 8.84
N MET A 25 -13.73 6.90 9.33
CA MET A 25 -12.90 6.19 10.30
C MET A 25 -12.67 7.04 11.56
N ARG A 26 -12.53 6.36 12.70
CA ARG A 26 -12.02 6.97 13.92
C ARG A 26 -10.49 6.94 13.89
N CYS A 27 -9.84 8.09 14.01
CA CYS A 27 -8.39 8.15 14.19
C CYS A 27 -8.05 7.78 15.64
N LEU A 28 -7.23 6.75 15.82
CA LEU A 28 -6.78 6.28 17.13
C LEU A 28 -5.41 6.83 17.50
N ALA A 29 -4.49 6.93 16.53
CA ALA A 29 -3.15 7.47 16.71
C ALA A 29 -2.58 8.02 15.39
N THR A 30 -1.55 8.84 15.50
CA THR A 30 -0.76 9.37 14.38
C THR A 30 0.71 9.12 14.67
N GLY A 31 1.46 8.76 13.63
CA GLY A 31 2.91 8.57 13.65
C GLY A 31 3.55 9.41 12.55
N ASP A 32 4.82 9.15 12.25
CA ASP A 32 5.53 9.85 11.18
C ASP A 32 4.92 9.52 9.81
N TRP A 33 4.19 10.47 9.23
CA TRP A 33 3.48 10.35 7.96
C TRP A 33 2.47 9.20 7.86
N ILE A 34 1.95 8.72 8.99
CA ILE A 34 0.99 7.60 9.03
C ILE A 34 -0.09 7.79 10.11
N LYS A 35 -1.22 7.11 9.93
CA LYS A 35 -2.35 7.11 10.86
C LYS A 35 -2.80 5.70 11.20
N LEU A 36 -3.10 5.48 12.48
CA LEU A 36 -3.86 4.32 12.95
C LEU A 36 -5.34 4.70 12.93
N LEU A 37 -6.09 4.07 12.04
CA LEU A 37 -7.51 4.31 11.83
C LEU A 37 -8.31 3.08 12.25
N GLN A 38 -9.52 3.30 12.73
CA GLN A 38 -10.47 2.25 13.06
C GLN A 38 -11.81 2.50 12.36
N CYS A 39 -12.33 1.48 11.70
CA CYS A 39 -13.65 1.55 11.10
C CYS A 39 -14.73 1.69 12.18
N ALA A 40 -15.54 2.75 12.08
CA ALA A 40 -16.65 2.97 13.01
C ALA A 40 -17.78 1.91 12.89
N GLY A 41 -17.85 1.18 11.78
CA GLY A 41 -18.88 0.17 11.51
C GLY A 41 -18.55 -1.22 12.06
N CYS A 42 -17.33 -1.72 11.84
CA CYS A 42 -16.93 -3.09 12.22
C CYS A 42 -15.73 -3.16 13.16
N GLY A 43 -15.10 -2.03 13.50
CA GLY A 43 -13.91 -2.00 14.36
C GLY A 43 -12.60 -2.40 13.67
N GLN A 44 -12.59 -2.73 12.37
CA GLN A 44 -11.38 -3.06 11.61
C GLN A 44 -10.32 -1.96 11.76
N LEU A 45 -9.10 -2.35 12.10
CA LEU A 45 -7.96 -1.46 12.20
C LEU A 45 -7.22 -1.34 10.86
N TRP A 46 -6.71 -0.14 10.61
CA TRP A 46 -5.97 0.21 9.41
C TRP A 46 -4.76 1.06 9.78
N ARG A 47 -3.58 0.71 9.25
CA ARG A 47 -2.46 1.65 9.13
C ARG A 47 -2.55 2.30 7.76
N ALA A 48 -2.78 3.60 7.71
CA ALA A 48 -2.91 4.37 6.48
C ALA A 48 -1.79 5.39 6.37
N ASP A 49 -1.27 5.59 5.16
CA ASP A 49 -0.37 6.70 4.87
C ASP A 49 -1.08 8.04 5.14
N GLU A 50 -0.33 9.07 5.53
CA GLU A 50 -0.82 10.44 5.59
C GLU A 50 -0.96 11.02 4.18
N TRP A 51 -1.81 12.03 4.02
CA TRP A 51 -2.06 12.62 2.72
C TRP A 51 -0.79 13.24 2.12
N ASP A 52 -0.37 12.69 0.99
CA ASP A 52 0.66 13.25 0.13
C ASP A 52 0.15 13.19 -1.32
N LYS A 53 0.14 14.35 -2.00
CA LYS A 53 -0.37 14.47 -3.38
C LYS A 53 0.58 13.93 -4.45
N TYR A 54 1.84 13.65 -4.09
CA TYR A 54 2.87 13.16 -5.01
C TYR A 54 3.10 11.65 -4.90
N GLN A 55 2.51 11.01 -3.89
CA GLN A 55 2.70 9.59 -3.61
C GLN A 55 1.39 8.82 -3.75
N THR A 56 1.51 7.55 -4.15
CA THR A 56 0.41 6.59 -3.99
C THR A 56 0.23 6.32 -2.51
N LEU A 57 -0.99 6.49 -2.03
CA LEU A 57 -1.36 6.32 -0.63
C LEU A 57 -2.04 4.97 -0.44
N TYR A 58 -1.59 4.22 0.55
CA TYR A 58 -2.13 2.92 0.88
C TYR A 58 -2.70 2.87 2.29
N ALA A 59 -3.66 1.97 2.49
CA ALA A 59 -4.08 1.52 3.81
C ALA A 59 -3.91 0.01 3.93
N ARG A 60 -3.25 -0.43 4.99
CA ARG A 60 -3.07 -1.84 5.35
C ARG A 60 -3.99 -2.23 6.49
N LYS A 61 -4.70 -3.35 6.37
CA LYS A 61 -5.45 -3.96 7.47
C LYS A 61 -4.52 -4.47 8.56
N LEU A 62 -4.94 -4.27 9.79
CA LEU A 62 -4.27 -4.78 10.99
C LEU A 62 -5.21 -5.61 11.83
N ASP A 63 -4.68 -6.66 12.44
CA ASP A 63 -5.40 -7.49 13.42
C ASP A 63 -5.29 -6.94 14.85
N SER A 64 -4.22 -6.19 15.15
CA SER A 64 -3.95 -5.55 16.43
C SER A 64 -3.40 -4.13 16.24
N PRO A 65 -3.63 -3.20 17.18
CA PRO A 65 -2.99 -1.88 17.18
C PRO A 65 -1.51 -1.94 17.62
N GLU A 66 -1.03 -3.06 18.15
CA GLU A 66 0.36 -3.20 18.61
C GLU A 66 1.33 -3.22 17.42
N GLY A 67 2.40 -2.42 17.50
CA GLY A 67 3.42 -2.37 16.44
C GLY A 67 2.93 -1.81 15.11
N TRP A 68 1.79 -1.12 15.09
CA TRP A 68 1.12 -0.64 13.88
C TRP A 68 2.01 0.25 12.99
N GLU A 69 2.91 1.03 13.58
CA GLU A 69 3.82 1.94 12.85
C GLU A 69 4.80 1.16 11.97
N SER A 70 5.32 0.05 12.50
CA SER A 70 6.27 -0.85 11.86
C SER A 70 5.60 -1.96 11.06
N ALA A 71 4.30 -1.85 10.81
CA ALA A 71 3.56 -2.82 10.02
C ALA A 71 4.10 -2.83 8.57
N GLU A 72 4.80 -3.91 8.23
CA GLU A 72 5.34 -4.21 6.89
C GLU A 72 4.32 -3.89 5.77
N MET A 73 4.62 -2.95 4.87
CA MET A 73 3.79 -2.66 3.70
C MET A 73 4.51 -2.86 2.37
N GLU A 74 5.84 -2.86 2.38
CA GLU A 74 6.65 -2.95 1.19
C GLU A 74 6.31 -4.19 0.35
N THR A 75 6.23 -5.38 0.95
CA THR A 75 5.93 -6.61 0.21
C THR A 75 4.56 -6.52 -0.44
N LEU A 76 3.57 -5.99 0.28
CA LEU A 76 2.21 -5.84 -0.23
C LEU A 76 2.15 -4.80 -1.36
N ILE A 77 2.90 -3.70 -1.25
CA ILE A 77 2.99 -2.66 -2.29
C ILE A 77 3.67 -3.24 -3.53
N LYS A 78 4.78 -3.96 -3.37
CA LYS A 78 5.46 -4.64 -4.48
C LYS A 78 4.54 -5.63 -5.19
N LEU A 79 3.78 -6.44 -4.45
CA LEU A 79 2.77 -7.33 -5.03
C LEU A 79 1.72 -6.54 -5.82
N ARG A 80 1.19 -5.45 -5.25
CA ARG A 80 0.21 -4.59 -5.93
C ARG A 80 0.79 -3.95 -7.21
N MET A 81 2.05 -3.53 -7.20
CA MET A 81 2.73 -3.01 -8.39
C MET A 81 2.81 -4.07 -9.49
N VAL A 82 3.12 -5.32 -9.16
CA VAL A 82 3.09 -6.43 -10.12
C VAL A 82 1.70 -6.62 -10.72
N GLU A 83 0.65 -6.58 -9.89
CA GLU A 83 -0.74 -6.68 -10.37
C GLU A 83 -1.13 -5.53 -11.29
N ASN A 84 -0.85 -4.29 -10.89
CA ASN A 84 -1.16 -3.07 -11.67
C ASN A 84 -0.50 -3.08 -13.06
N HIS A 85 0.68 -3.68 -13.15
CA HIS A 85 1.45 -3.81 -14.37
C HIS A 85 1.07 -5.02 -15.23
N GLY A 86 0.16 -5.87 -14.77
CA GLY A 86 -0.24 -7.08 -15.47
C GLY A 86 0.84 -8.17 -15.44
N GLY A 87 1.63 -8.21 -14.37
CA GLY A 87 2.62 -9.25 -14.09
C GLY A 87 4.07 -8.84 -14.37
N LEU A 88 4.93 -9.85 -14.47
CA LEU A 88 6.33 -9.72 -14.85
C LEU A 88 6.51 -10.06 -16.33
N ASP A 89 7.51 -9.48 -16.96
CA ASP A 89 7.99 -9.87 -18.28
C ASP A 89 9.08 -10.94 -18.16
N THR A 90 9.51 -11.51 -19.29
CA THR A 90 10.60 -12.50 -19.35
C THR A 90 11.99 -11.86 -19.44
N SER A 91 12.05 -10.55 -19.74
CA SER A 91 13.31 -9.80 -19.85
C SER A 91 13.97 -9.57 -18.49
N ALA A 92 15.30 -9.51 -18.46
CA ALA A 92 16.06 -9.26 -17.24
C ALA A 92 16.11 -7.78 -16.87
N CYS A 93 16.16 -7.50 -15.56
CA CYS A 93 16.30 -6.16 -15.00
C CYS A 93 17.55 -5.42 -15.52
N LEU A 94 17.41 -4.14 -15.88
CA LEU A 94 18.54 -3.30 -16.30
C LEU A 94 19.42 -2.81 -15.15
N ALA A 95 19.04 -3.06 -13.90
CA ALA A 95 19.90 -2.72 -12.76
C ALA A 95 21.17 -3.58 -12.77
N LYS A 96 22.28 -2.97 -12.34
CA LYS A 96 23.59 -3.62 -12.35
C LYS A 96 23.54 -4.91 -11.53
N ASP A 97 24.05 -6.01 -12.09
CA ASP A 97 24.11 -7.32 -11.45
C ASP A 97 22.75 -7.92 -11.03
N CYS A 98 21.63 -7.44 -11.61
CA CYS A 98 20.30 -7.99 -11.34
C CYS A 98 19.84 -8.93 -12.46
N GLN A 99 19.41 -10.14 -12.11
CA GLN A 99 18.86 -11.13 -13.05
C GLN A 99 17.38 -11.40 -12.83
N GLN A 100 16.71 -10.60 -11.99
CA GLN A 100 15.28 -10.74 -11.75
C GLN A 100 14.47 -10.33 -12.98
N PRO A 101 13.31 -10.99 -13.24
CA PRO A 101 12.41 -10.59 -14.31
C PRO A 101 11.90 -9.14 -14.12
N VAL A 102 11.80 -8.38 -15.22
CA VAL A 102 11.30 -6.99 -15.15
C VAL A 102 9.81 -6.95 -14.87
N LEU A 103 9.38 -5.86 -14.22
CA LEU A 103 7.98 -5.50 -14.14
C LEU A 103 7.47 -5.17 -15.55
N LYS A 104 6.32 -5.72 -15.94
CA LYS A 104 5.82 -5.59 -17.30
C LYS A 104 5.59 -4.13 -17.69
N GLY A 105 6.14 -3.72 -18.84
CA GLY A 105 6.09 -2.33 -19.30
C GLY A 105 7.05 -1.38 -18.56
N ARG A 106 8.05 -1.91 -17.85
CA ARG A 106 9.13 -1.18 -17.19
C ARG A 106 10.49 -1.78 -17.55
N ALA A 107 11.55 -1.03 -17.23
CA ALA A 107 12.93 -1.43 -17.46
C ALA A 107 13.56 -2.18 -16.26
N TYR A 108 12.90 -2.16 -15.10
CA TYR A 108 13.42 -2.70 -13.85
C TYR A 108 12.48 -3.78 -13.28
N CYS A 109 13.02 -4.70 -12.47
CA CYS A 109 12.22 -5.58 -11.63
C CYS A 109 11.45 -4.78 -10.56
N VAL A 110 10.52 -5.43 -9.87
CA VAL A 110 9.67 -4.75 -8.87
C VAL A 110 10.50 -4.10 -7.75
N ASP A 111 11.57 -4.75 -7.28
CA ASP A 111 12.43 -4.21 -6.22
C ASP A 111 13.13 -2.93 -6.67
N HIS A 112 13.88 -2.99 -7.78
CA HIS A 112 14.60 -1.84 -8.30
C HIS A 112 13.67 -0.73 -8.76
N PHE A 113 12.48 -1.06 -9.26
CA PHE A 113 11.49 -0.04 -9.58
C PHE A 113 10.97 0.64 -8.30
N TYR A 114 10.68 -0.12 -7.24
CA TYR A 114 10.28 0.43 -5.94
C TYR A 114 11.38 1.30 -5.30
N GLU A 115 12.65 0.93 -5.45
CA GLU A 115 13.80 1.72 -4.97
C GLU A 115 13.90 3.11 -5.63
N THR A 116 13.35 3.29 -6.84
CA THR A 116 13.25 4.62 -7.47
C THR A 116 12.24 5.56 -6.79
N GLY A 117 11.50 5.07 -5.80
CA GLY A 117 10.40 5.79 -5.15
C GLY A 117 9.03 5.49 -5.77
N ALA A 118 8.96 4.63 -6.80
CA ALA A 118 7.68 4.22 -7.37
C ALA A 118 6.86 3.39 -6.38
N ARG A 119 5.54 3.62 -6.36
CA ARG A 119 4.60 2.95 -5.46
C ARG A 119 3.37 2.38 -6.17
N ALA A 120 3.27 2.55 -7.49
CA ALA A 120 2.17 2.06 -8.33
C ALA A 120 2.69 1.43 -9.62
#